data_AF-A0A2E0ZBX9-F1
#
_entry.id   AF-A0A2E0ZBX9-F1
#
_cell.length_a   1.000
_cell.length_b   1.000
_cell.length_c   1.000
_cell.angle_alpha   90.00
_cell.angle_beta   90.00
_cell.angle_gamma   90.00
#
_symmetry.space_group_name_H-M   'P 1'
#
loop_
_entity.id
_entity.type
_entity.pdbx_description
1 polymer ?
#
loop_
_entity_poly.entity_id
_entity_poly.type
_entity_poly.pdbx_seq_one_letter_code
_entity_poly.pdbx_strand_id
1 'polypeptide(L)' 'MSKDENLEVDMVAETENFAVWRSPDEEGFIYHIELGSITLHLASDEWEEFLELMGDVDDK' A
#
# COMPACT_ATOMS: atom_id res chain seq x y z
N MET A 1 -23.46 -16.84 10.92
CA MET A 1 -22.14 -17.38 11.29
C MET A 1 -21.13 -16.65 10.45
N SER A 2 -20.14 -16.12 11.13
CA SER A 2 -19.17 -15.10 10.72
C SER A 2 -18.62 -15.37 9.32
N LYS A 3 -18.84 -14.42 8.41
CA LYS A 3 -18.06 -14.36 7.19
C LYS A 3 -16.74 -13.73 7.63
N ASP A 4 -15.79 -14.58 8.01
CA ASP A 4 -14.39 -14.22 8.01
C ASP A 4 -14.02 -13.95 6.53
N GLU A 5 -14.46 -12.80 6.03
CA GLU A 5 -13.88 -12.15 4.86
C GLU A 5 -12.45 -11.85 5.27
N ASN A 6 -11.58 -12.82 4.99
CA ASN A 6 -10.15 -12.61 4.94
C ASN A 6 -9.95 -11.53 3.87
N LEU A 7 -10.02 -10.27 4.30
CA LEU A 7 -9.53 -9.15 3.53
C LEU A 7 -8.10 -9.54 3.18
N GLU A 8 -7.86 -9.92 1.92
CA GLU A 8 -6.56 -10.36 1.44
C GLU A 8 -5.62 -9.14 1.44
N VAL A 9 -5.15 -8.80 2.64
CA VAL A 9 -4.16 -7.76 2.84
C VAL A 9 -2.80 -8.37 2.57
N ASP A 10 -2.08 -7.76 1.63
CA ASP A 10 -0.76 -8.19 1.20
C ASP A 10 0.27 -7.19 1.74
N MET A 11 1.17 -7.66 2.60
CA MET A 11 2.16 -6.81 3.23
C MET A 11 3.34 -6.60 2.27
N VAL A 12 3.60 -5.34 1.91
CA VAL A 12 4.65 -4.96 0.96
C VAL A 12 5.98 -4.81 1.70
N ALA A 13 5.97 -4.10 2.83
CA ALA A 13 7.13 -3.92 3.69
C ALA A 13 6.70 -3.50 5.09
N GLU A 14 7.47 -3.87 6.11
CA GLU A 14 7.25 -3.41 7.48
C GLU A 14 8.58 -3.15 8.20
N THR A 15 8.51 -2.28 9.20
CA THR A 15 9.56 -1.99 10.18
C THR A 15 8.90 -1.89 11.55
N GLU A 16 9.68 -1.59 12.59
CA GLU A 16 9.15 -1.48 13.96
C GLU A 16 8.03 -0.43 14.12
N ASN A 17 8.04 0.66 13.34
CA ASN A 17 7.08 1.77 13.50
C ASN A 17 6.36 2.16 12.21
N PHE A 18 6.68 1.52 11.08
CA PHE A 18 6.17 1.86 9.76
C PHE A 18 5.80 0.61 8.99
N ALA A 19 4.73 0.67 8.22
CA ALA A 19 4.30 -0.42 7.37
C ALA A 19 3.76 0.09 6.04
N VAL A 20 3.93 -0.71 5.00
CA VAL A 20 3.26 -0.58 3.72
C VAL A 20 2.55 -1.89 3.43
N TRP A 21 1.25 -1.84 3.21
CA TRP A 21 0.45 -2.99 2.82
C TRP A 21 -0.58 -2.56 1.78
N ARG A 22 -1.15 -3.53 1.06
CA ARG A 22 -2.16 -3.26 0.05
C ARG A 22 -3.36 -4.16 0.20
N SER A 23 -4.52 -3.69 -0.24
CA SER A 23 -5.75 -4.48 -0.31
C SER A 23 -6.36 -4.39 -1.71
N PRO A 24 -7.04 -5.45 -2.17
CA PRO A 24 -7.78 -5.41 -3.43
C PRO A 24 -8.95 -4.42 -3.37
N ASP A 25 -9.20 -3.76 -4.49
CA ASP A 25 -10.31 -2.83 -4.75
C ASP A 25 -10.99 -3.16 -6.11
N GLU A 26 -12.09 -2.50 -6.46
CA GLU A 26 -12.91 -2.83 -7.64
C GLU A 26 -12.12 -2.82 -8.96
N GLU A 27 -11.08 -1.98 -9.07
CA GLU A 27 -10.28 -1.81 -10.29
C GLU A 27 -8.79 -2.16 -10.12
N GLY A 28 -8.33 -2.55 -8.92
CA GLY A 28 -6.91 -2.80 -8.67
C GLY A 28 -6.56 -2.98 -7.21
N PHE A 29 -5.52 -2.29 -6.75
CA PHE A 29 -5.10 -2.28 -5.35
C PHE A 29 -5.09 -0.85 -4.78
N ILE A 30 -5.41 -0.74 -3.49
CA ILE A 30 -5.12 0.43 -2.68
C ILE A 30 -3.90 0.13 -1.81
N TYR A 31 -2.90 1.00 -1.87
CA TYR A 31 -1.70 0.95 -1.03
C TYR A 31 -1.89 1.83 0.21
N HIS A 32 -1.52 1.28 1.35
CA HIS A 32 -1.62 1.90 2.66
C HIS A 32 -0.21 2.07 3.23
N ILE A 33 0.23 3.31 3.40
CA ILE A 33 1.52 3.66 4.02
C ILE A 33 1.24 4.17 5.43
N GLU A 34 1.60 3.40 6.45
CA GLU A 34 1.43 3.76 7.85
C GLU A 34 2.72 4.39 8.39
N LEU A 35 2.63 5.68 8.73
CA LEU A 35 3.71 6.52 9.24
C LEU A 35 3.55 6.77 10.76
N GLY A 36 3.00 5.79 11.48
CA GLY A 36 2.68 5.88 12.91
C GLY A 36 1.38 6.65 13.18
N SER A 37 1.41 7.99 13.09
CA SER A 37 0.23 8.83 13.37
C SER A 37 -0.57 9.23 12.13
N ILE A 38 -0.04 8.93 10.95
CA ILE A 38 -0.63 9.28 9.65
C ILE A 38 -0.64 8.02 8.80
N THR A 39 -1.74 7.81 8.07
CA THR A 39 -1.84 6.78 7.04
C THR A 39 -2.14 7.44 5.71
N LEU A 40 -1.36 7.12 4.69
CA LEU A 40 -1.62 7.52 3.31
C LEU A 40 -2.30 6.37 2.58
N HIS A 41 -3.35 6.68 1.84
CA HIS A 41 -4.05 5.75 0.97
C HIS A 41 -3.81 6.21 -0.47
N LEU A 42 -3.30 5.32 -1.30
CA LEU A 42 -2.95 5.61 -2.69
C LEU A 42 -3.61 4.56 -3.58
N ALA A 43 -4.32 5.01 -4.61
CA ALA A 43 -4.73 4.13 -5.70
C ALA A 43 -3.49 3.61 -6.45
N SER A 44 -3.67 2.58 -7.29
CA SER A 44 -2.56 1.96 -8.01
C SER A 44 -1.76 2.97 -8.84
N ASP A 45 -2.41 3.84 -9.63
CA ASP A 45 -1.73 4.90 -10.40
C ASP A 45 -0.99 5.91 -9.50
N GLU A 46 -1.59 6.30 -8.37
CA GLU A 46 -0.97 7.25 -7.43
C GLU A 46 0.25 6.63 -6.72
N TRP A 47 0.21 5.32 -6.48
CA TRP A 47 1.33 4.57 -5.92
C TRP A 47 2.51 4.52 -6.88
N GLU A 48 2.27 4.27 -8.18
CA GLU A 48 3.31 4.27 -9.20
C GLU A 48 3.99 5.65 -9.30
N GLU A 49 3.20 6.72 -9.40
CA GLU A 49 3.72 8.10 -9.43
C GLU A 49 4.45 8.47 -8.12
N PHE A 50 3.99 7.95 -6.97
CA PHE A 50 4.67 8.13 -5.69
C PHE A 50 6.05 7.45 -5.68
N LEU A 51 6.17 6.22 -6.22
CA LEU A 51 7.46 5.53 -6.33
C LEU A 51 8.41 6.26 -7.29
N GLU A 52 7.89 6.78 -8.41
CA GLU A 52 8.65 7.63 -9.32
C GLU A 52 9.19 8.88 -8.61
N LEU A 53 8.35 9.56 -7.82
CA LEU A 53 8.76 10.71 -7.03
C LEU A 53 9.85 10.37 -6.00
N MET A 54 9.76 9.19 -5.38
CA MET A 54 10.74 8.71 -4.39
C MET A 54 12.06 8.24 -5.04
N GLY A 55 12.12 8.17 -6.37
CA GLY A 55 13.30 7.75 -7.12
C GLY A 55 13.50 6.24 -7.14
N ASP A 56 12.45 5.44 -6.92
CA ASP A 56 12.52 3.98 -6.92
C ASP A 56 12.51 3.38 -8.35
N VAL A 57 12.30 4.20 -9.38
CA VAL A 57 12.45 3.80 -10.78
C VAL A 57 13.88 4.11 -11.24
N ASP A 58 14.74 3.08 -11.24
CA ASP A 58 16.11 3.09 -11.76
C ASP A 58 16.13 3.70 -13.18
N ASP A 59 16.63 4.94 -13.31
CA ASP A 59 17.00 5.53 -14.60
C ASP A 59 18.15 4.69 -15.19
N LYS A 60 17.81 3.75 -16.07
CA LYS A 60 18.76 2.98 -16.89
C LYS A 60 18.34 2.80 -18.32
#